data_AF-A0A8T4TUA7-F1
#
_entry.id   AF-A0A8T4TUA7-F1
#
_cell.length_a   1.000
_cell.length_b   1.000
_cell.length_c   1.000
_cell.angle_alpha   90.00
_cell.angle_beta   90.00
_cell.angle_gamma   90.00
#
_symmetry.space_group_name_H-M   'P 1'
#
loop_
_entity.id
_entity.type
_entity.pdbx_description
1 polymer ?
#
loop_
_entity_poly.entity_id
_entity_poly.type
_entity_poly.pdbx_seq_one_letter_code
_entity_poly.pdbx_strand_id
1 'polypeptide(L)'
;MAKRAKRLVKGIESLKKEIEEHFVKIENDILEGRIERGIYHVKETDRSLLNALELKNRILGKKDNSVAVYRKRLEKLRKSIEEL
;
A
#
# COMPACT_ATOMS: atom_id res chain seq x y z
N MET A 1 22.26 16.18 -8.43
CA MET A 1 21.58 15.62 -7.23
C MET A 1 20.11 16.04 -7.11
N ALA A 2 19.77 17.33 -7.10
CA ALA A 2 18.39 17.82 -6.83
C ALA A 2 17.28 17.28 -7.77
N LYS A 3 17.55 17.13 -9.08
CA LYS A 3 16.56 16.61 -10.06
C LYS A 3 16.18 15.14 -9.82
N ARG A 4 17.07 14.33 -9.23
CA ARG A 4 16.82 12.91 -8.93
C ARG A 4 16.01 12.76 -7.65
N ALA A 5 16.32 13.55 -6.62
CA ALA A 5 15.53 13.63 -5.40
C ALA A 5 14.09 14.10 -5.66
N LYS A 6 13.90 15.17 -6.44
CA LYS A 6 12.56 15.65 -6.82
C LYS A 6 11.73 14.58 -7.57
N ARG A 7 12.36 13.80 -8.47
CA ARG A 7 11.71 12.68 -9.16
C ARG A 7 11.31 11.55 -8.20
N LEU A 8 12.16 11.22 -7.23
CA LEU A 8 11.85 10.22 -6.21
C LEU A 8 10.68 10.66 -5.32
N VAL A 9 10.61 11.94 -4.92
CA VAL A 9 9.49 12.47 -4.13
C VAL A 9 8.17 12.34 -4.89
N LYS A 10 8.11 12.78 -6.16
CA LYS A 10 6.91 12.59 -6.99
C LYS A 10 6.55 11.11 -7.16
N GLY A 11 7.56 10.25 -7.32
CA GLY A 11 7.34 8.81 -7.40
C GLY A 11 6.78 8.20 -6.11
N ILE A 12 7.15 8.74 -4.94
CA ILE A 12 6.57 8.35 -3.64
C ILE A 12 5.12 8.80 -3.55
N GLU A 13 4.80 10.04 -3.93
CA GLU A 13 3.43 10.55 -3.90
C GLU A 13 2.51 9.76 -4.83
N SER A 14 2.97 9.47 -6.06
CA SER A 14 2.25 8.62 -7.00
C SER A 14 2.00 7.23 -6.42
N LEU A 15 3.02 6.63 -5.79
CA LEU A 15 2.91 5.29 -5.21
C LEU A 15 1.96 5.26 -4.01
N LYS A 16 1.94 6.31 -3.18
CA LYS A 16 0.95 6.43 -2.09
C LYS A 16 -0.47 6.49 -2.65
N LYS A 17 -0.70 7.26 -3.71
CA LYS A 17 -2.01 7.34 -4.36
C LYS A 17 -2.46 5.97 -4.90
N GLU A 18 -1.55 5.26 -5.57
CA GLU A 18 -1.80 3.91 -6.08
C GLU A 18 -2.15 2.92 -4.94
N ILE A 19 -1.44 3.00 -3.81
CA ILE A 19 -1.75 2.19 -2.61
C ILE A 19 -3.17 2.49 -2.10
N GLU A 20 -3.59 3.75 -2.03
CA GLU A 20 -4.96 4.11 -1.63
C GLU A 20 -6.01 3.53 -2.58
N GLU A 21 -5.77 3.61 -3.89
CA GLU A 21 -6.67 3.02 -4.89
C GLU A 21 -6.79 1.49 -4.72
N HIS A 22 -5.69 0.81 -4.38
CA HIS A 22 -5.71 -0.61 -4.05
C HIS A 22 -6.49 -0.92 -2.77
N PHE A 23 -6.37 -0.08 -1.74
CA PHE A 23 -7.18 -0.25 -0.52
C PHE A 23 -8.67 -0.15 -0.80
N VAL A 24 -9.09 0.82 -1.61
CA VAL A 24 -10.50 0.98 -2.01
C VAL A 24 -10.99 -0.26 -2.76
N LYS A 25 -10.18 -0.85 -3.65
CA LYS A 25 -10.53 -2.10 -4.34
C LYS A 25 -10.72 -3.26 -3.37
N ILE A 26 -9.79 -3.44 -2.43
CA ILE A 26 -9.88 -4.50 -1.41
C ILE A 26 -11.16 -4.33 -0.58
N GLU A 27 -11.43 -3.11 -0.12
CA GLU A 27 -12.63 -2.80 0.66
C GLU A 27 -13.91 -3.11 -0.11
N ASN A 28 -13.97 -2.73 -1.40
CA ASN A 28 -15.09 -3.05 -2.27
C ASN A 28 -15.24 -4.56 -2.51
N ASP A 29 -14.16 -5.28 -2.76
CA ASP A 29 -14.21 -6.74 -2.95
C ASP A 29 -14.71 -7.47 -1.69
N ILE A 30 -14.33 -7.00 -0.50
CA ILE A 30 -14.85 -7.51 0.78
C ILE A 30 -16.35 -7.24 0.89
N LEU A 31 -16.77 -6.00 0.62
CA LEU A 31 -18.19 -5.61 0.68
C LEU A 31 -19.07 -6.39 -0.31
N GLU A 32 -18.54 -6.69 -1.49
CA GLU A 32 -19.22 -7.47 -2.53
C GLU A 32 -19.15 -8.99 -2.30
N GLY A 33 -18.57 -9.46 -1.18
CA GLY A 33 -18.42 -10.88 -0.85
C GLY A 33 -17.43 -11.62 -1.73
N ARG A 34 -16.58 -10.92 -2.49
CA ARG A 34 -15.54 -11.47 -3.37
C ARG A 34 -14.25 -11.76 -2.60
N ILE A 35 -14.36 -12.57 -1.55
CA ILE A 35 -13.31 -12.80 -0.56
C ILE A 35 -11.98 -13.26 -1.19
N GLU A 36 -12.01 -14.19 -2.15
CA GLU A 36 -10.80 -14.67 -2.83
C GLU A 36 -10.05 -13.55 -3.56
N ARG A 37 -10.77 -12.62 -4.21
CA ARG A 37 -10.16 -11.45 -4.86
C ARG A 37 -9.60 -10.47 -3.83
N GLY A 38 -10.32 -10.25 -2.74
CA GLY A 38 -9.85 -9.47 -1.60
C GLY A 38 -8.51 -10.00 -1.05
N ILE A 39 -8.39 -11.32 -0.84
CA ILE A 39 -7.15 -11.97 -0.38
C ILE A 39 -6.00 -11.76 -1.38
N TYR A 40 -6.28 -11.91 -2.67
CA TYR A 40 -5.29 -11.70 -3.72
C TYR A 40 -4.75 -10.27 -3.69
N HIS A 41 -5.62 -9.27 -3.67
CA HIS A 41 -5.23 -7.86 -3.67
C HIS A 41 -4.53 -7.43 -2.38
N VAL A 42 -4.90 -8.00 -1.23
CA VAL A 42 -4.16 -7.81 0.04
C VAL A 42 -2.71 -8.29 -0.11
N LYS A 43 -2.49 -9.49 -0.63
CA LYS A 43 -1.13 -10.04 -0.84
C LYS A 43 -0.32 -9.23 -1.86
N GLU A 44 -0.97 -8.80 -2.94
CA GLU A 44 -0.35 -7.98 -3.98
C GLU A 44 0.12 -6.62 -3.42
N THR A 45 -0.76 -5.94 -2.69
CA THR A 45 -0.49 -4.61 -2.11
C THR A 45 0.66 -4.65 -1.11
N ASP A 46 0.70 -5.68 -0.26
CA ASP A 46 1.79 -5.87 0.72
C ASP A 46 3.14 -6.14 0.04
N ARG A 47 3.16 -7.06 -0.94
CA ARG A 47 4.41 -7.51 -1.56
C ARG A 47 5.01 -6.51 -2.54
N SER A 48 4.21 -5.80 -3.32
CA SER A 48 4.73 -4.93 -4.38
C SER A 48 4.78 -3.47 -3.94
N LEU A 49 3.65 -2.88 -3.59
CA LEU A 49 3.50 -1.43 -3.43
C LEU A 49 4.12 -0.94 -2.11
N LEU A 50 3.87 -1.61 -0.99
CA LEU A 50 4.43 -1.21 0.31
C LEU A 50 5.96 -1.36 0.35
N ASN A 51 6.50 -2.43 -0.21
CA ASN A 51 7.95 -2.64 -0.31
C ASN A 51 8.61 -1.60 -1.23
N ALA A 52 7.99 -1.26 -2.35
CA ALA A 52 8.48 -0.20 -3.23
C ALA A 52 8.48 1.17 -2.53
N LEU A 53 7.47 1.45 -1.70
CA LEU A 53 7.36 2.70 -0.94
C LEU A 53 8.43 2.78 0.14
N GLU A 54 8.63 1.69 0.88
CA GLU A 54 9.67 1.59 1.91
C GLU A 54 11.07 1.80 1.32
N LEU A 55 11.38 1.16 0.19
CA LEU A 55 12.67 1.31 -0.48
C LEU A 55 12.90 2.76 -0.94
N LYS A 56 11.91 3.40 -1.58
CA LYS A 56 12.02 4.80 -2.03
C LYS A 56 12.19 5.76 -0.85
N ASN A 57 11.49 5.55 0.25
CA ASN A 57 11.65 6.35 1.48
C ASN A 57 13.05 6.20 2.07
N ARG A 58 13.57 4.96 2.12
CA ARG A 58 14.93 4.65 2.59
C ARG A 58 15.99 5.36 1.75
N ILE A 59 15.87 5.32 0.42
CA ILE A 59 16.80 6.00 -0.51
C ILE A 59 16.83 7.52 -0.27
N LEU A 60 15.70 8.13 0.08
CA LEU A 60 15.60 9.56 0.37
C LEU A 60 15.97 9.93 1.82
N GLY A 61 16.25 8.96 2.68
CA GLY A 61 16.48 9.20 4.11
C GLY A 61 15.25 9.79 4.82
N LYS A 62 14.05 9.65 4.25
CA LYS A 62 12.82 10.15 4.85
C LYS A 62 12.35 9.17 5.93
N LYS A 63 12.15 9.69 7.14
CA LYS A 63 11.30 9.03 8.16
C LYS A 63 9.84 9.26 7.77
N ASP A 64 9.32 8.36 6.96
CA ASP A 64 7.92 8.38 6.52
C ASP A 64 7.16 7.23 7.17
N ASN A 65 6.19 7.55 8.03
CA ASN A 65 5.36 6.57 8.74
C ASN A 65 4.25 5.96 7.86
N SER A 66 4.08 6.39 6.61
CA SER A 66 2.99 5.92 5.73
C SER A 66 3.03 4.40 5.54
N VAL A 67 4.21 3.80 5.40
CA VAL A 67 4.36 2.34 5.26
C VAL A 67 3.80 1.62 6.49
N ALA A 68 4.11 2.11 7.69
CA ALA A 68 3.61 1.50 8.93
C ALA A 68 2.09 1.65 9.06
N VAL A 69 1.55 2.81 8.69
CA VAL A 69 0.10 3.07 8.65
C VAL A 69 -0.59 2.11 7.67
N TYR A 70 -0.05 1.95 6.46
CA TYR A 70 -0.61 1.06 5.45
C TYR A 70 -0.52 -0.40 5.84
N ARG A 71 0.60 -0.86 6.41
CA ARG A 71 0.71 -2.23 6.94
C ARG A 71 -0.37 -2.52 7.99
N LYS A 72 -0.59 -1.58 8.92
CA LYS A 72 -1.63 -1.71 9.94
C LYS A 72 -3.04 -1.74 9.34
N ARG A 73 -3.33 -0.93 8.33
CA ARG A 73 -4.63 -0.95 7.62
C ARG A 73 -4.83 -2.28 6.90
N LEU A 74 -3.79 -2.78 6.23
CA LEU A 74 -3.83 -4.04 5.50
C LEU A 74 -4.04 -5.25 6.43
N GLU A 75 -3.40 -5.25 7.60
CA GLU A 75 -3.62 -6.27 8.64
C GLU A 75 -5.08 -6.28 9.12
N LYS A 76 -5.70 -5.12 9.31
CA LYS A 76 -7.12 -5.03 9.67
C LYS A 76 -8.01 -5.65 8.60
N LEU A 77 -7.80 -5.28 7.33
CA LEU A 77 -8.58 -5.83 6.21
C LEU A 77 -8.42 -7.35 6.10
N ARG A 78 -7.21 -7.85 6.33
CA ARG A 78 -6.95 -9.29 6.37
C ARG A 78 -7.73 -9.99 7.49
N LYS A 79 -7.77 -9.42 8.70
CA LYS A 79 -8.56 -9.98 9.81
C LYS A 79 -10.05 -9.96 9.50
N SER A 80 -10.56 -8.87 8.91
CA SER A 80 -11.95 -8.79 8.47
C SER A 80 -12.31 -9.84 7.44
N ILE A 81 -11.37 -10.23 6.57
CA ILE A 81 -11.56 -11.34 5.64
C ILE A 81 -11.57 -12.70 6.37
N GLU A 82 -10.66 -12.91 7.33
CA GLU A 82 -10.55 -14.18 8.07
C GLU A 82 -11.75 -14.43 9.02
N GLU A 83 -12.49 -13.38 9.39
CA GLU A 83 -13.68 -13.44 10.25
C GLU A 83 -15.01 -13.61 9.48
N LEU A 84 -14.99 -13.56 8.14
CA LEU A 84 -16.14 -13.75 7.23
C LEU A 84 -16.28 -15.21 6.77
#